data_AF-A0A1V5YDG6-F1
#
_entry.id   AF-A0A1V5YDG6-F1
#
_cell.length_a   1.000
_cell.length_b   1.000
_cell.length_c   1.000
_cell.angle_alpha   90.00
_cell.angle_beta   90.00
_cell.angle_gamma   90.00
#
_symmetry.space_group_name_H-M   'P 1'
#
loop_
_entity.id
_entity.type
_entity.pdbx_description
1 polymer ?
#
loop_
_entity_poly.entity_id
_entity_poly.type
_entity_poly.pdbx_seq_one_letter_code
_entity_poly.pdbx_strand_id
1 'polypeptide(L)'
;MSNRMSRMLVLAVLVLAASACAAAKAQSTPTPPTQIANPASENCVKQGGRLVIEKRGDGGEYGICYFEDNRQCEEWALLRGDCPVGGRKITGYATKAAAYCAITGGTYQITAESGGDREKGTCTLKSGAVCDAEAYYNGQCDSSTAAALKKYADPFAYCAAVGTVPAPDARYDGDALPEALVQAMVRGNIVSADAPAEIQKNAVWRCADGKVKVCHRGANLPCEEMADASGIASSEMEAFCQENKSAEVIPAAVTGRATVFEWKCVDGKATVAKQVLKVDAQGFIGDFWFELKQ
;
A
#
# COMPACT_ATOMS: atom_id res chain seq x y z
N MET A 1 -57.74 5.57 -64.63
CA MET A 1 -57.46 5.43 -66.08
C MET A 1 -56.72 4.11 -66.24
N SER A 2 -57.44 3.02 -66.55
CA SER A 2 -57.55 2.43 -67.90
C SER A 2 -56.16 1.93 -68.38
N ASN A 3 -55.93 0.68 -68.78
CA ASN A 3 -56.82 -0.33 -69.35
C ASN A 3 -55.97 -1.61 -69.56
N ARG A 4 -56.63 -2.78 -69.54
CA ARG A 4 -56.55 -3.92 -70.50
C ARG A 4 -55.16 -4.44 -70.92
N MET A 5 -54.92 -5.73 -71.13
CA MET A 5 -55.66 -6.71 -71.95
C MET A 5 -54.92 -8.04 -71.71
N SER A 6 -55.56 -9.10 -71.24
CA SER A 6 -56.20 -10.15 -72.06
C SER A 6 -55.25 -11.01 -72.92
N ARG A 7 -55.18 -12.30 -72.51
CA ARG A 7 -55.32 -13.50 -73.36
C ARG A 7 -54.17 -13.95 -74.28
N MET A 8 -53.61 -15.11 -73.88
CA MET A 8 -53.76 -16.41 -74.58
C MET A 8 -52.93 -16.64 -75.86
N LEU A 9 -51.99 -17.59 -75.80
CA LEU A 9 -51.81 -18.77 -76.69
C LEU A 9 -50.35 -19.30 -76.53
N VAL A 10 -50.13 -20.49 -75.96
CA VAL A 10 -49.92 -21.79 -76.65
C VAL A 10 -48.77 -21.76 -77.67
N LEU A 11 -47.65 -22.46 -77.40
CA LEU A 11 -47.28 -23.70 -78.12
C LEU A 11 -45.99 -24.31 -77.57
N ALA A 12 -45.92 -25.62 -77.73
CA ALA A 12 -44.98 -26.55 -77.15
C ALA A 12 -43.64 -26.71 -77.92
N VAL A 13 -42.77 -27.51 -77.29
CA VAL A 13 -41.70 -28.37 -77.86
C VAL A 13 -40.32 -27.71 -78.09
N LEU A 14 -39.31 -28.08 -77.30
CA LEU A 14 -38.26 -29.06 -77.67
C LEU A 14 -37.19 -29.15 -76.57
N VAL A 15 -36.83 -30.39 -76.25
CA VAL A 15 -35.78 -30.78 -75.30
C VAL A 15 -34.40 -30.45 -75.88
N LEU A 16 -33.54 -29.80 -75.09
CA LEU A 16 -32.08 -29.93 -75.15
C LEU A 16 -31.54 -29.84 -73.72
N ALA A 17 -31.16 -30.99 -73.15
CA ALA A 17 -30.34 -31.05 -71.95
C ALA A 17 -28.90 -30.73 -72.34
N ALA A 18 -28.42 -29.55 -71.95
CA ALA A 18 -27.01 -29.18 -72.02
C ALA A 18 -26.53 -28.82 -70.61
N SER A 19 -25.59 -29.62 -70.14
CA SER A 19 -24.87 -29.51 -68.87
C SER A 19 -24.17 -28.16 -68.75
N ALA A 20 -24.45 -27.41 -67.68
CA ALA A 20 -23.63 -26.30 -67.23
C ALA A 20 -23.38 -26.42 -65.73
N CYS A 21 -22.22 -26.96 -65.37
CA CYS A 21 -21.64 -26.83 -64.04
C CYS A 21 -21.36 -25.35 -63.77
N ALA A 22 -22.21 -24.71 -62.96
CA ALA A 22 -21.84 -23.44 -62.33
C ALA A 22 -20.90 -23.75 -61.16
N ALA A 23 -19.60 -23.50 -61.35
CA ALA A 23 -18.63 -23.49 -60.28
C ALA A 23 -19.06 -22.43 -59.25
N ALA A 24 -19.51 -22.88 -58.08
CA ALA A 24 -19.72 -22.02 -56.93
C ALA A 24 -18.37 -21.36 -56.59
N LYS A 25 -18.29 -20.05 -56.79
CA LYS A 25 -17.14 -19.24 -56.38
C LYS A 25 -17.09 -19.32 -54.85
N ALA A 26 -16.17 -20.11 -54.31
CA ALA A 26 -15.87 -20.13 -52.89
C ALA A 26 -15.44 -18.71 -52.49
N GLN A 27 -16.34 -18.00 -51.81
CA GLN A 27 -16.02 -16.75 -51.15
C GLN A 27 -15.17 -17.12 -49.93
N SER A 28 -13.87 -16.86 -50.02
CA SER A 28 -12.97 -16.88 -48.89
C SER A 28 -13.48 -15.87 -47.86
N THR A 29 -13.97 -16.38 -46.74
CA THR A 29 -14.22 -15.57 -45.55
C THR A 29 -12.90 -14.89 -45.17
N PRO A 30 -12.87 -13.56 -44.97
CA PRO A 30 -11.68 -12.90 -44.45
C PRO A 30 -11.40 -13.46 -43.06
N THR A 31 -10.23 -14.07 -42.88
CA THR A 31 -9.72 -14.45 -41.56
C THR A 31 -9.70 -13.20 -40.68
N PRO A 32 -10.21 -13.24 -39.44
CA PRO A 32 -10.05 -12.15 -38.51
C PRO A 32 -8.58 -11.77 -38.42
N PRO A 33 -8.21 -10.49 -38.37
CA PRO A 33 -6.82 -10.09 -38.21
C PRO A 33 -6.25 -10.82 -37.00
N THR A 34 -5.14 -11.52 -37.19
CA THR A 34 -4.37 -12.17 -36.13
C THR A 34 -4.07 -11.13 -35.06
N GLN A 35 -4.81 -11.17 -33.96
CA GLN A 35 -4.61 -10.31 -32.82
C GLN A 35 -3.17 -10.53 -32.33
N ILE A 36 -2.33 -9.50 -32.41
CA ILE A 36 -0.98 -9.55 -31.87
C ILE A 36 -1.13 -9.84 -30.38
N ALA A 37 -0.56 -10.97 -29.93
CA ALA A 37 -0.59 -11.34 -28.52
C ALA A 37 0.13 -10.28 -27.69
N ASN A 38 -0.40 -9.97 -26.50
CA ASN A 38 0.23 -9.01 -25.60
C ASN A 38 1.54 -9.62 -25.06
N PRO A 39 2.70 -9.00 -25.30
CA PRO A 39 4.00 -9.56 -24.89
C PRO A 39 4.15 -9.67 -23.37
N ALA A 40 3.51 -8.79 -22.59
CA ALA A 40 3.54 -8.88 -21.12
C ALA A 40 2.71 -10.08 -20.63
N SER A 41 1.55 -10.29 -21.24
CA SER A 41 0.69 -11.45 -20.98
C SER A 41 1.37 -12.77 -21.32
N GLU A 42 2.04 -12.86 -22.48
CA GLU A 42 2.81 -14.03 -22.86
C GLU A 42 3.98 -14.28 -21.91
N ASN A 43 4.70 -13.21 -21.52
CA ASN A 43 5.78 -13.32 -20.57
C ASN A 43 5.28 -13.82 -19.22
N CYS A 44 4.13 -13.35 -18.71
CA CYS A 44 3.56 -13.87 -17.46
C CYS A 44 3.40 -15.39 -17.48
N VAL A 45 2.77 -15.93 -18.54
CA VAL A 45 2.56 -17.38 -18.70
C VAL A 45 3.90 -18.10 -18.84
N LYS A 46 4.85 -17.54 -19.60
CA LYS A 46 6.19 -18.10 -19.79
C LYS A 46 6.98 -18.20 -18.47
N GLN A 47 6.78 -17.24 -17.56
CA GLN A 47 7.40 -17.27 -16.23
C GLN A 47 6.67 -18.19 -15.24
N GLY A 48 5.68 -18.96 -15.69
CA GLY A 48 4.93 -19.90 -14.86
C GLY A 48 3.80 -19.26 -14.05
N GLY A 49 3.44 -18.01 -14.36
CA GLY A 49 2.33 -17.32 -13.70
C GLY A 49 0.99 -17.51 -14.43
N ARG A 50 -0.10 -17.28 -13.70
CA ARG A 50 -1.47 -17.22 -14.23
C ARG A 50 -1.89 -15.76 -14.41
N LEU A 51 -2.18 -15.36 -15.64
CA LEU A 51 -2.67 -14.02 -15.95
C LEU A 51 -4.14 -13.84 -15.55
N VAL A 52 -4.46 -12.71 -14.94
CA VAL A 52 -5.82 -12.22 -14.69
C VAL A 52 -5.88 -10.76 -15.09
N ILE A 53 -6.93 -10.36 -15.82
CA ILE A 53 -7.18 -8.96 -16.14
C ILE A 53 -8.12 -8.39 -15.10
N GLU A 54 -7.71 -7.28 -14.48
CA GLU A 54 -8.48 -6.56 -13.49
C GLU A 54 -8.79 -5.15 -13.99
N LYS A 55 -9.83 -4.53 -13.41
CA LYS A 55 -10.16 -3.13 -13.64
C LYS A 55 -9.68 -2.26 -12.49
N ARG A 56 -9.11 -1.12 -12.83
CA ARG A 56 -8.77 -0.03 -11.91
C ARG A 56 -10.03 0.78 -11.60
N GLY A 57 -9.97 1.66 -10.60
CA GLY A 57 -11.12 2.50 -10.22
C GLY A 57 -11.54 3.50 -11.30
N ASP A 58 -10.65 3.85 -12.23
CA ASP A 58 -10.95 4.65 -13.43
C ASP A 58 -11.58 3.84 -14.59
N GLY A 59 -11.74 2.53 -14.41
CA GLY A 59 -12.24 1.61 -15.44
C GLY A 59 -11.17 1.11 -16.42
N GLY A 60 -9.92 1.56 -16.29
CA GLY A 60 -8.80 1.04 -17.07
C GLY A 60 -8.46 -0.40 -16.70
N GLU A 61 -8.04 -1.20 -17.67
CA GLU A 61 -7.65 -2.60 -17.46
C GLU A 61 -6.15 -2.74 -17.22
N TYR A 62 -5.76 -3.68 -16.37
CA TYR A 62 -4.37 -4.06 -16.14
C TYR A 62 -4.26 -5.57 -15.89
N GLY A 63 -3.15 -6.15 -16.32
CA GLY A 63 -2.87 -7.57 -16.13
C GLY A 63 -2.12 -7.83 -14.84
N ILE A 64 -2.58 -8.79 -14.05
CA ILE A 64 -1.89 -9.32 -12.88
C ILE A 64 -1.42 -10.73 -13.18
N CYS A 65 -0.12 -10.95 -13.02
CA CYS A 65 0.50 -12.25 -13.03
C CYS A 65 0.51 -12.85 -11.62
N TYR A 66 -0.29 -13.88 -11.40
CA TYR A 66 -0.36 -14.63 -10.14
C TYR A 66 0.60 -15.81 -10.15
N PHE A 67 1.36 -15.97 -9.06
CA PHE A 67 2.26 -17.08 -8.80
C PHE A 67 1.80 -17.88 -7.57
N GLU A 68 2.57 -18.89 -7.19
CA GLU A 68 2.38 -19.65 -5.96
C GLU A 68 2.34 -18.74 -4.72
N ASP A 69 1.71 -19.20 -3.64
CA ASP A 69 1.50 -18.45 -2.38
C ASP A 69 0.81 -17.09 -2.55
N ASN A 70 -0.01 -16.96 -3.60
CA ASN A 70 -0.71 -15.72 -3.96
C ASN A 70 0.26 -14.53 -4.15
N ARG A 71 1.48 -14.81 -4.63
CA ARG A 71 2.45 -13.77 -5.00
C ARG A 71 2.05 -13.18 -6.34
N GLN A 72 2.27 -11.88 -6.52
CA GLN A 72 1.74 -11.15 -7.67
C GLN A 72 2.75 -10.18 -8.26
N CYS A 73 2.62 -9.95 -9.56
CA CYS A 73 3.22 -8.83 -10.29
C CYS A 73 2.21 -8.26 -11.27
N GLU A 74 2.29 -6.97 -11.57
CA GLU A 74 1.65 -6.43 -12.77
C GLU A 74 2.44 -6.93 -14.00
N GLU A 75 1.75 -7.30 -15.08
CA GLU A 75 2.35 -8.04 -16.20
C GLU A 75 3.48 -7.26 -16.89
N TRP A 76 3.33 -5.95 -17.05
CA TRP A 76 4.35 -5.10 -17.68
C TRP A 76 5.53 -4.85 -16.75
N ALA A 77 5.28 -4.68 -15.45
CA ALA A 77 6.31 -4.59 -14.43
C ALA A 77 7.14 -5.88 -14.35
N LEU A 78 6.52 -7.05 -14.48
CA LEU A 78 7.23 -8.32 -14.60
C LEU A 78 8.08 -8.38 -15.88
N LEU A 79 7.52 -7.99 -17.03
CA LEU A 79 8.23 -7.99 -18.31
C LEU A 79 9.49 -7.11 -18.28
N ARG A 80 9.43 -5.94 -17.63
CA ARG A 80 10.57 -5.01 -17.52
C ARG A 80 11.52 -5.33 -16.37
N GLY A 81 11.21 -6.32 -15.53
CA GLY A 81 11.98 -6.65 -14.33
C GLY A 81 11.83 -5.62 -13.19
N ASP A 82 10.77 -4.82 -13.20
CA ASP A 82 10.39 -3.92 -12.09
C ASP A 82 9.74 -4.73 -10.95
N CYS A 83 9.15 -5.87 -11.28
CA CYS A 83 8.65 -6.86 -10.35
C CYS A 83 9.39 -8.20 -10.55
N PRO A 84 9.86 -8.85 -9.46
CA PRO A 84 10.68 -10.06 -9.57
C PRO A 84 9.89 -11.25 -10.14
N VAL A 85 10.58 -12.12 -10.89
CA VAL A 85 10.07 -13.43 -11.29
C VAL A 85 9.66 -14.22 -10.04
N GLY A 86 8.47 -14.83 -10.06
CA GLY A 86 7.87 -15.47 -8.88
C GLY A 86 7.04 -14.54 -7.99
N GLY A 87 6.91 -13.25 -8.34
CA GLY A 87 5.96 -12.34 -7.71
C GLY A 87 6.41 -11.76 -6.36
N ARG A 88 5.72 -10.69 -5.94
CA ARG A 88 5.82 -10.11 -4.60
C ARG A 88 4.74 -10.67 -3.69
N LYS A 89 5.07 -10.83 -2.41
CA LYS A 89 4.09 -11.16 -1.37
C LYS A 89 3.19 -9.93 -1.15
N ILE A 90 1.89 -10.09 -1.35
CA ILE A 90 0.90 -9.00 -1.23
C ILE A 90 0.20 -9.00 0.14
N THR A 91 0.35 -10.09 0.89
CA THR A 91 -0.12 -10.15 2.28
C THR A 91 0.62 -9.10 3.11
N GLY A 92 -0.14 -8.12 3.60
CA GLY A 92 0.37 -6.94 4.32
C GLY A 92 -0.07 -5.61 3.71
N TYR A 93 -0.52 -5.57 2.46
CA TYR A 93 -1.13 -4.37 1.88
C TYR A 93 -2.63 -4.34 2.18
N ALA A 94 -3.08 -3.30 2.90
CA ALA A 94 -4.47 -3.19 3.33
C ALA A 94 -5.42 -2.76 2.20
N THR A 95 -4.93 -2.04 1.18
CA THR A 95 -5.76 -1.50 0.10
C THR A 95 -5.31 -1.96 -1.28
N LYS A 96 -6.22 -1.90 -2.26
CA LYS A 96 -5.91 -2.18 -3.67
C LYS A 96 -4.84 -1.23 -4.22
N ALA A 97 -4.89 0.04 -3.84
CA ALA A 97 -3.88 1.03 -4.23
C ALA A 97 -2.49 0.68 -3.69
N ALA A 98 -2.40 0.26 -2.42
CA ALA A 98 -1.16 -0.17 -1.81
C ALA A 98 -0.58 -1.43 -2.50
N ALA A 99 -1.44 -2.43 -2.75
CA ALA A 99 -1.06 -3.63 -3.50
C ALA A 99 -0.61 -3.29 -4.93
N TYR A 100 -1.35 -2.42 -5.63
CA TYR A 100 -1.03 -1.97 -6.98
C TYR A 100 0.33 -1.29 -7.06
N CYS A 101 0.64 -0.40 -6.10
CA CYS A 101 1.96 0.21 -5.99
C CYS A 101 3.08 -0.84 -5.91
N ALA A 102 2.90 -1.87 -5.09
CA ALA A 102 3.92 -2.90 -4.91
C ALA A 102 4.11 -3.76 -6.17
N ILE A 103 3.02 -4.23 -6.79
CA ILE A 103 3.09 -5.14 -7.96
C ILE A 103 3.58 -4.44 -9.23
N THR A 104 3.47 -3.12 -9.31
CA THR A 104 4.04 -2.29 -10.39
C THR A 104 5.52 -1.94 -10.15
N GLY A 105 6.11 -2.39 -9.03
CA GLY A 105 7.52 -2.21 -8.71
C GLY A 105 7.82 -0.96 -7.87
N GLY A 106 6.81 -0.26 -7.37
CA GLY A 106 6.95 0.87 -6.47
C GLY A 106 7.15 0.46 -5.01
N THR A 107 7.43 1.46 -4.17
CA THR A 107 7.51 1.35 -2.71
C THR A 107 6.37 2.14 -2.09
N TYR A 108 5.51 1.45 -1.34
CA TYR A 108 4.36 2.06 -0.68
C TYR A 108 4.73 2.57 0.72
N GLN A 109 4.27 3.76 1.07
CA GLN A 109 4.43 4.36 2.39
C GLN A 109 3.09 4.86 2.92
N ILE A 110 2.68 4.38 4.09
CA ILE A 110 1.45 4.81 4.76
C ILE A 110 1.59 6.27 5.19
N THR A 111 0.57 7.07 4.88
CA THR A 111 0.45 8.47 5.29
C THR A 111 -0.71 8.71 6.25
N ALA A 112 -1.80 7.94 6.21
CA ALA A 112 -2.91 8.07 7.16
C ALA A 112 -3.77 6.79 7.25
N GLU A 113 -4.63 6.71 8.29
CA GLU A 113 -5.69 5.68 8.42
C GLU A 113 -5.18 4.22 8.34
N SER A 114 -4.04 3.94 8.95
CA SER A 114 -3.33 2.64 8.86
C SER A 114 -4.16 1.42 9.27
N GLY A 115 -3.93 0.28 8.60
CA GLY A 115 -4.39 -1.04 9.04
C GLY A 115 -5.80 -1.45 8.59
N GLY A 116 -6.39 -0.77 7.62
CA GLY A 116 -7.70 -1.15 7.05
C GLY A 116 -7.98 -0.57 5.68
N ASP A 117 -9.18 -0.80 5.15
CA ASP A 117 -9.58 -0.43 3.77
C ASP A 117 -9.54 1.08 3.48
N ARG A 118 -9.44 1.91 4.52
CA ARG A 118 -9.31 3.37 4.41
C ARG A 118 -7.87 3.87 4.47
N GLU A 119 -6.90 2.98 4.55
CA GLU A 119 -5.48 3.33 4.61
C GLU A 119 -5.06 4.16 3.39
N LYS A 120 -4.47 5.32 3.68
CA LYS A 120 -3.94 6.24 2.68
C LYS A 120 -2.43 6.19 2.72
N GLY A 121 -1.82 6.28 1.55
CA GLY A 121 -0.38 6.27 1.42
C GLY A 121 0.09 6.80 0.09
N THR A 122 1.40 6.94 -0.03
CA THR A 122 2.06 7.33 -1.28
C THR A 122 2.75 6.13 -1.91
N CYS A 123 2.85 6.15 -3.24
CA CYS A 123 3.63 5.22 -4.01
C CYS A 123 4.86 5.91 -4.59
N THR A 124 6.05 5.49 -4.16
CA THR A 124 7.31 5.88 -4.79
C THR A 124 7.59 4.93 -5.94
N LEU A 125 7.49 5.44 -7.17
CA LEU A 125 7.72 4.68 -8.40
C LEU A 125 9.22 4.40 -8.60
N LYS A 126 9.55 3.42 -9.45
CA LYS A 126 10.95 3.09 -9.78
C LYS A 126 11.73 4.27 -10.38
N SER A 127 11.04 5.21 -11.03
CA SER A 127 11.62 6.46 -11.54
C SER A 127 12.01 7.46 -10.44
N GLY A 128 11.61 7.22 -9.19
CA GLY A 128 11.74 8.16 -8.07
C GLY A 128 10.57 9.16 -7.98
N ALA A 129 9.67 9.17 -8.96
CA ALA A 129 8.41 9.90 -8.90
C ALA A 129 7.56 9.40 -7.73
N VAL A 130 6.83 10.29 -7.06
CA VAL A 130 5.95 9.91 -5.94
C VAL A 130 4.55 10.39 -6.22
N CYS A 131 3.61 9.46 -6.11
CA CYS A 131 2.19 9.69 -6.29
C CYS A 131 1.45 9.42 -4.98
N ASP A 132 0.31 10.08 -4.76
CA ASP A 132 -0.73 9.48 -3.92
C ASP A 132 -1.09 8.10 -4.50
N ALA A 133 -1.17 7.07 -3.66
CA ALA A 133 -1.31 5.70 -4.15
C ALA A 133 -2.67 5.47 -4.82
N GLU A 134 -3.73 6.13 -4.34
CA GLU A 134 -5.08 6.03 -4.93
C GLU A 134 -5.11 6.75 -6.29
N ALA A 135 -4.48 7.93 -6.39
CA ALA A 135 -4.32 8.63 -7.65
C ALA A 135 -3.49 7.81 -8.67
N TYR A 136 -2.42 7.15 -8.22
CA TYR A 136 -1.62 6.25 -9.06
C TYR A 136 -2.43 5.05 -9.54
N TYR A 137 -3.14 4.39 -8.63
CA TYR A 137 -4.02 3.27 -8.95
C TYR A 137 -5.12 3.64 -9.95
N ASN A 138 -5.66 4.86 -9.85
CA ASN A 138 -6.69 5.36 -10.75
C ASN A 138 -6.14 6.03 -12.02
N GLY A 139 -4.84 5.87 -12.33
CA GLY A 139 -4.24 6.43 -13.55
C GLY A 139 -4.19 7.96 -13.59
N GLN A 140 -4.41 8.63 -12.47
CA GLN A 140 -4.40 10.09 -12.32
C GLN A 140 -2.99 10.63 -12.00
N CYS A 141 -2.05 9.73 -11.69
CA CYS A 141 -0.64 10.04 -11.48
C CYS A 141 0.22 8.93 -12.09
N ASP A 142 1.34 9.29 -12.71
CA ASP A 142 2.35 8.39 -13.27
C ASP A 142 3.72 9.06 -13.29
N SER A 143 4.75 8.43 -13.88
CA SER A 143 6.09 9.03 -13.93
C SER A 143 6.20 10.34 -14.74
N SER A 144 5.20 10.67 -15.56
CA SER A 144 5.17 11.88 -16.40
C SER A 144 4.34 13.01 -15.77
N THR A 145 3.35 12.67 -14.97
CA THR A 145 2.40 13.58 -14.31
C THR A 145 2.68 13.74 -12.82
N ALA A 146 3.49 12.86 -12.24
CA ALA A 146 3.99 13.02 -10.88
C ALA A 146 4.75 14.33 -10.80
N ALA A 147 4.18 15.27 -10.06
CA ALA A 147 4.89 16.48 -9.69
C ALA A 147 6.20 16.07 -9.00
N ALA A 148 7.30 16.76 -9.32
CA ALA A 148 8.48 16.70 -8.48
C ALA A 148 8.03 17.00 -7.04
N LEU A 149 8.26 16.06 -6.12
CA LEU A 149 7.85 16.26 -4.73
C LEU A 149 8.43 17.56 -4.23
N LYS A 150 7.58 18.48 -3.80
CA LYS A 150 8.03 19.66 -3.07
C LYS A 150 8.78 19.18 -1.84
N LYS A 151 10.06 19.55 -1.78
CA LYS A 151 10.95 19.20 -0.68
C LYS A 151 10.89 20.25 0.41
N TYR A 152 11.10 19.80 1.65
CA TYR A 152 11.13 20.64 2.84
C TYR A 152 12.37 20.32 3.67
N ALA A 153 13.26 21.29 3.81
CA ALA A 153 14.42 21.18 4.69
C ALA A 153 14.08 21.56 6.13
N ASP A 154 13.08 22.43 6.32
CA ASP A 154 12.59 22.83 7.63
C ASP A 154 11.53 21.83 8.15
N PRO A 155 11.74 21.20 9.31
CA PRO A 155 10.85 20.15 9.82
C PRO A 155 9.47 20.69 10.25
N PHE A 156 9.36 21.96 10.63
CA PHE A 156 8.09 22.57 11.03
C PHE A 156 7.23 22.90 9.81
N ALA A 157 7.82 23.49 8.77
CA ALA A 157 7.17 23.72 7.48
C ALA A 157 6.79 22.39 6.81
N TYR A 158 7.64 21.37 6.94
CA TYR A 158 7.33 20.01 6.50
C TYR A 158 6.05 19.50 7.16
N CYS A 159 5.99 19.46 8.50
CA CYS A 159 4.81 18.95 9.19
C CYS A 159 3.56 19.79 8.89
N ALA A 160 3.67 21.12 8.88
CA ALA A 160 2.55 21.99 8.53
C ALA A 160 1.97 21.69 7.14
N ALA A 161 2.81 21.25 6.20
CA ALA A 161 2.38 20.91 4.84
C ALA A 161 1.86 19.47 4.70
N VAL A 162 2.46 18.49 5.38
CA VAL A 162 2.10 17.07 5.20
C VAL A 162 1.05 16.56 6.18
N GLY A 163 0.74 17.33 7.22
CA GLY A 163 -0.25 16.98 8.23
C GLY A 163 0.26 15.91 9.18
N THR A 164 -0.19 14.67 8.99
CA THR A 164 0.13 13.54 9.86
C THR A 164 0.91 12.51 9.07
N VAL A 165 2.13 12.18 9.52
CA VAL A 165 2.94 11.07 8.98
C VAL A 165 3.69 10.42 10.14
N PRO A 166 3.84 9.08 10.17
CA PRO A 166 4.45 8.36 11.30
C PRO A 166 5.98 8.54 11.40
N ALA A 167 6.62 8.95 10.31
CA ALA A 167 8.02 9.33 10.22
C ALA A 167 8.22 10.27 9.01
N PRO A 168 9.31 11.06 8.94
CA PRO A 168 9.64 11.85 7.76
C PRO A 168 9.82 10.94 6.54
N ASP A 169 9.20 11.32 5.43
CA ASP A 169 9.22 10.57 4.19
C ASP A 169 9.98 11.33 3.08
N ALA A 170 9.86 10.85 1.83
CA ALA A 170 10.56 11.43 0.68
C ALA A 170 10.28 12.93 0.43
N ARG A 171 9.29 13.55 1.10
CA ARG A 171 9.03 14.99 0.99
C ARG A 171 9.93 15.83 1.91
N TYR A 172 10.60 15.22 2.90
CA TYR A 172 11.58 15.89 3.74
C TYR A 172 13.01 15.63 3.20
N ASP A 173 13.83 16.67 3.10
CA ASP A 173 15.22 16.60 2.60
C ASP A 173 16.27 17.18 3.56
N GLY A 174 15.87 17.49 4.79
CA GLY A 174 16.78 17.88 5.86
C GLY A 174 17.45 16.67 6.54
N ASP A 175 18.32 16.96 7.51
CA ASP A 175 18.98 15.94 8.32
C ASP A 175 17.97 15.10 9.10
N ALA A 176 18.30 13.82 9.36
CA ALA A 176 17.42 12.88 10.07
C ALA A 176 16.91 13.43 11.42
N LEU A 177 17.77 14.17 12.13
CA LEU A 177 17.40 14.97 13.29
C LEU A 177 18.11 16.32 13.19
N PRO A 178 17.46 17.35 12.62
CA PRO A 178 18.10 18.63 12.35
C PRO A 178 18.29 19.42 13.66
N GLU A 179 19.27 20.32 13.67
CA GLU A 179 19.62 21.12 14.84
C GLU A 179 18.43 21.91 15.41
N ALA A 180 17.51 22.35 14.55
CA ALA A 180 16.28 23.03 14.96
C ALA A 180 15.41 22.19 15.92
N LEU A 181 15.34 20.87 15.71
CA LEU A 181 14.60 19.98 16.61
C LEU A 181 15.35 19.71 17.90
N VAL A 182 16.69 19.62 17.84
CA VAL A 182 17.54 19.48 19.04
C VAL A 182 17.35 20.68 19.96
N GLN A 183 17.45 21.90 19.40
CA GLN A 183 17.26 23.13 20.16
C GLN A 183 15.82 23.25 20.70
N ALA A 184 14.82 22.84 19.93
CA ALA A 184 13.43 22.83 20.39
C ALA A 184 13.22 21.82 21.55
N MET A 185 13.88 20.66 21.53
CA MET A 185 13.86 19.71 22.65
C MET A 185 14.49 20.30 23.91
N VAL A 186 15.63 20.99 23.77
CA VAL A 186 16.30 21.66 24.90
C VAL A 186 15.40 22.75 25.48
N ARG A 187 14.81 23.62 24.63
CA ARG A 187 13.85 24.66 25.08
C ARG A 187 12.61 24.07 25.75
N GLY A 188 12.17 22.91 25.29
CA GLY A 188 11.02 22.17 25.85
C GLY A 188 11.35 21.38 27.12
N ASN A 189 12.59 21.44 27.63
CA ASN A 189 13.08 20.62 28.74
C ASN A 189 12.89 19.10 28.53
N ILE A 190 12.90 18.65 27.27
CA ILE A 190 12.84 17.23 26.90
C ILE A 190 14.23 16.58 27.06
N VAL A 191 15.29 17.33 26.76
CA VAL A 191 16.68 16.94 26.98
C VAL A 191 17.48 18.11 27.56
N SER A 192 18.46 17.82 28.42
CA SER A 192 19.30 18.85 29.03
C SER A 192 20.24 19.48 27.99
N ALA A 193 20.43 20.80 28.09
CA ALA A 193 21.42 21.54 27.30
C ALA A 193 22.87 21.06 27.55
N ASP A 194 23.13 20.52 28.75
CA ASP A 194 24.46 20.04 29.16
C ASP A 194 24.71 18.57 28.75
N ALA A 195 23.70 17.89 28.18
CA ALA A 195 23.85 16.51 27.76
C ALA A 195 24.82 16.41 26.56
N PRO A 196 25.64 15.35 26.44
CA PRO A 196 26.43 15.07 25.24
C PRO A 196 25.57 15.07 23.97
N ALA A 197 26.17 15.43 22.84
CA ALA A 197 25.46 15.54 21.56
C ALA A 197 24.77 14.23 21.16
N GLU A 198 25.37 13.08 21.48
CA GLU A 198 24.81 11.75 21.24
C GLU A 198 23.50 11.55 22.00
N ILE A 199 23.41 12.07 23.23
CA ILE A 199 22.19 12.01 24.03
C ILE A 199 21.17 13.02 23.51
N GLN A 200 21.59 14.26 23.21
CA GLN A 200 20.69 15.27 22.64
C GLN A 200 20.05 14.81 21.32
N LYS A 201 20.81 14.03 20.52
CA LYS A 201 20.36 13.52 19.23
C LYS A 201 19.69 12.15 19.29
N ASN A 202 19.52 11.56 20.47
CA ASN A 202 18.90 10.25 20.62
C ASN A 202 17.37 10.34 20.60
N ALA A 203 16.79 10.75 19.47
CA ALA A 203 15.36 10.96 19.35
C ALA A 203 14.85 10.57 17.96
N VAL A 204 13.56 10.25 17.88
CA VAL A 204 12.81 10.19 16.62
C VAL A 204 11.71 11.23 16.63
N TRP A 205 11.33 11.69 15.45
CA TRP A 205 10.27 12.67 15.30
C TRP A 205 9.31 12.25 14.20
N ARG A 206 8.10 12.82 14.25
CA ARG A 206 7.02 12.58 13.30
C ARG A 206 6.16 13.81 13.18
N CYS A 207 5.26 13.81 12.19
CA CYS A 207 4.23 14.84 12.10
C CYS A 207 2.91 14.31 12.63
N ALA A 208 2.28 15.06 13.53
CA ALA A 208 0.97 14.77 14.06
C ALA A 208 0.11 16.04 14.01
N ASP A 209 -0.97 16.01 13.23
CA ASP A 209 -1.87 17.16 13.07
C ASP A 209 -1.15 18.44 12.61
N GLY A 210 -0.21 18.29 11.68
CA GLY A 210 0.57 19.42 11.15
C GLY A 210 1.72 19.87 12.06
N LYS A 211 1.92 19.23 13.21
CA LYS A 211 2.92 19.64 14.21
C LYS A 211 4.04 18.62 14.33
N VAL A 212 5.24 19.12 14.65
CA VAL A 212 6.37 18.24 14.98
C VAL A 212 6.15 17.65 16.37
N LYS A 213 6.15 16.31 16.45
CA LYS A 213 6.26 15.58 17.71
C LYS A 213 7.54 14.79 17.76
N VAL A 214 8.12 14.68 18.95
CA VAL A 214 9.38 13.96 19.19
C VAL A 214 9.22 12.96 20.31
N CYS A 215 9.87 11.80 20.17
CA CYS A 215 10.08 10.84 21.22
C CYS A 215 11.59 10.72 21.45
N HIS A 216 12.05 11.22 22.61
CA HIS A 216 13.44 11.10 23.02
C HIS A 216 13.66 9.69 23.58
N ARG A 217 14.59 8.94 22.98
CA ARG A 217 14.85 7.54 23.33
C ARG A 217 15.61 7.50 24.66
N GLY A 218 14.86 7.40 25.75
CA GLY A 218 15.38 7.03 27.05
C GLY A 218 15.76 5.54 27.13
N ALA A 219 16.23 5.12 28.30
CA ALA A 219 16.44 3.71 28.58
C ALA A 219 15.10 2.97 28.49
N ASN A 220 14.93 2.21 27.40
CA ASN A 220 13.80 1.32 27.15
C ASN A 220 12.47 1.97 26.70
N LEU A 221 12.48 3.14 26.06
CA LEU A 221 11.26 3.71 25.48
C LEU A 221 10.99 3.16 24.06
N PRO A 222 9.80 2.58 23.78
CA PRO A 222 9.48 1.96 22.50
C PRO A 222 8.97 3.00 21.48
N CYS A 223 9.78 4.03 21.19
CA CYS A 223 9.34 5.19 20.42
C CYS A 223 8.76 4.84 19.03
N GLU A 224 9.24 3.79 18.38
CA GLU A 224 8.82 3.40 17.02
C GLU A 224 7.83 2.23 17.00
N GLU A 225 7.49 1.66 18.16
CA GLU A 225 6.54 0.56 18.22
C GLU A 225 5.11 1.10 18.37
N MET A 226 4.17 0.46 17.70
CA MET A 226 2.75 0.71 17.90
C MET A 226 2.35 0.25 19.30
N ALA A 227 1.47 1.01 19.94
CA ALA A 227 0.97 0.66 21.26
C ALA A 227 0.19 -0.66 21.19
N ASP A 228 0.50 -1.60 22.09
CA ASP A 228 -0.36 -2.74 22.34
C ASP A 228 -1.48 -2.31 23.29
N ALA A 229 -2.65 -2.09 22.69
CA ALA A 229 -3.90 -1.82 23.39
C ALA A 229 -4.91 -2.97 23.26
N SER A 230 -4.44 -4.18 22.94
CA SER A 230 -5.31 -5.34 22.74
C SER A 230 -6.05 -5.77 24.01
N GLY A 231 -5.42 -5.60 25.17
CA GLY A 231 -5.92 -6.13 26.44
C GLY A 231 -5.89 -7.67 26.48
N ILE A 232 -5.12 -8.30 25.59
CA ILE A 232 -4.99 -9.76 25.47
C ILE A 232 -3.62 -10.15 26.01
N ALA A 233 -3.60 -11.11 26.94
CA ALA A 233 -2.35 -11.60 27.51
C ALA A 233 -1.56 -12.42 26.47
N SER A 234 -0.24 -12.24 26.45
CA SER A 234 0.64 -13.07 25.63
C SER A 234 0.91 -14.43 26.28
N SER A 235 1.42 -15.39 25.50
CA SER A 235 1.85 -16.69 26.02
C SER A 235 2.90 -16.58 27.12
N GLU A 236 3.81 -15.61 27.01
CA GLU A 236 4.87 -15.35 27.98
C GLU A 236 4.30 -14.85 29.31
N MET A 237 3.27 -14.01 29.25
CA MET A 237 2.58 -13.51 30.44
C MET A 237 1.80 -14.63 31.14
N GLU A 238 1.13 -15.48 30.38
CA GLU A 238 0.43 -16.65 30.96
C GLU A 238 1.42 -17.62 31.59
N ALA A 239 2.54 -17.91 30.93
CA ALA A 239 3.62 -18.74 31.49
C ALA A 239 4.18 -18.14 32.79
N PHE A 240 4.45 -16.83 32.80
CA PHE A 240 4.90 -16.12 34.00
C PHE A 240 3.90 -16.26 35.15
N CYS A 241 2.59 -16.14 34.88
CA CYS A 241 1.58 -16.27 35.92
C CYS A 241 1.40 -17.71 36.42
N GLN A 242 1.69 -18.74 35.62
CA GLN A 242 1.71 -20.13 36.13
C GLN A 242 2.75 -20.31 37.24
N GLU A 243 3.92 -19.68 37.09
CA GLU A 243 4.99 -19.71 38.09
C GLU A 243 4.73 -18.71 39.24
N ASN A 244 4.03 -17.60 38.97
CA ASN A 244 3.84 -16.49 39.88
C ASN A 244 2.34 -16.16 40.08
N LYS A 245 1.60 -17.11 40.66
CA LYS A 245 0.12 -17.16 40.63
C LYS A 245 -0.62 -15.91 41.10
N SER A 246 -0.03 -15.14 42.01
CA SER A 246 -0.63 -13.95 42.62
C SER A 246 0.29 -12.73 42.56
N ALA A 247 1.19 -12.65 41.58
CA ALA A 247 2.05 -11.49 41.39
C ALA A 247 1.21 -10.22 41.15
N GLU A 248 1.47 -9.17 41.91
CA GLU A 248 0.74 -7.90 41.81
C GLU A 248 1.10 -7.11 40.54
N VAL A 249 2.27 -7.39 39.94
CA VAL A 249 2.75 -6.79 38.69
C VAL A 249 3.48 -7.83 37.84
N ILE A 250 3.20 -7.86 36.53
CA ILE A 250 4.01 -8.57 35.52
C ILE A 250 5.07 -7.58 34.97
N PRO A 251 6.38 -7.88 35.04
CA PRO A 251 7.42 -6.97 34.58
C PRO A 251 7.39 -6.67 33.07
N ALA A 252 7.87 -5.49 32.67
CA ALA A 252 8.00 -5.09 31.26
C ALA A 252 8.90 -6.01 30.41
N ALA A 253 9.78 -6.79 31.06
CA ALA A 253 10.57 -7.82 30.38
C ALA A 253 9.70 -8.99 29.87
N VAL A 254 8.49 -9.15 30.41
CA VAL A 254 7.52 -10.19 30.04
C VAL A 254 6.38 -9.60 29.21
N THR A 255 5.79 -8.48 29.64
CA THR A 255 4.66 -7.84 28.93
C THR A 255 5.07 -7.16 27.63
N GLY A 256 6.38 -7.03 27.37
CA GLY A 256 6.90 -6.08 26.41
C GLY A 256 6.74 -4.64 26.89
N ARG A 257 7.26 -3.72 26.08
CA ARG A 257 7.33 -2.28 26.43
C ARG A 257 6.25 -1.45 25.75
N ALA A 258 5.62 -2.01 24.72
CA ALA A 258 4.58 -1.36 23.94
C ALA A 258 3.17 -1.43 24.58
N THR A 259 2.97 -2.26 25.62
CA THR A 259 1.65 -2.39 26.25
C THR A 259 1.25 -1.11 26.98
N VAL A 260 -0.02 -0.71 26.85
CA VAL A 260 -0.57 0.45 27.59
C VAL A 260 -1.15 0.09 28.95
N PHE A 261 -1.11 -1.19 29.31
CA PHE A 261 -1.71 -1.73 30.52
C PHE A 261 -0.65 -2.11 31.55
N GLU A 262 -0.99 -1.89 32.82
CA GLU A 262 -0.36 -2.59 33.93
C GLU A 262 -1.05 -3.96 34.06
N TRP A 263 -0.26 -5.02 34.15
CA TRP A 263 -0.74 -6.40 34.22
C TRP A 263 -0.39 -7.02 35.56
N LYS A 264 -1.24 -7.93 36.03
CA LYS A 264 -1.04 -8.72 37.26
C LYS A 264 -1.45 -10.18 37.04
N CYS A 265 -1.09 -11.04 37.97
CA CYS A 265 -1.53 -12.44 37.97
C CYS A 265 -2.66 -12.64 38.98
N VAL A 266 -3.74 -13.29 38.56
CA VAL A 266 -4.86 -13.70 39.42
C VAL A 266 -5.09 -15.19 39.18
N ASP A 267 -4.90 -16.00 40.22
CA ASP A 267 -5.04 -17.47 40.17
C ASP A 267 -4.30 -18.12 39.00
N GLY A 268 -3.09 -17.63 38.73
CA GLY A 268 -2.23 -18.14 37.66
C GLY A 268 -2.55 -17.62 36.26
N LYS A 269 -3.45 -16.65 36.11
CA LYS A 269 -3.80 -16.04 34.82
C LYS A 269 -3.38 -14.58 34.75
N ALA A 270 -2.82 -14.18 33.61
CA ALA A 270 -2.50 -12.79 33.35
C ALA A 270 -3.78 -11.97 33.16
N THR A 271 -3.92 -10.88 33.92
CA THR A 271 -5.11 -10.04 33.95
C THR A 271 -4.72 -8.57 33.89
N VAL A 272 -5.42 -7.78 33.09
CA VAL A 272 -5.26 -6.32 33.06
C VAL A 272 -5.63 -5.75 34.43
N ALA A 273 -4.70 -5.05 35.07
CA ALA A 273 -4.96 -4.34 36.32
C ALA A 273 -5.61 -2.98 36.03
N LYS A 274 -5.00 -2.19 35.14
CA LYS A 274 -5.49 -0.88 34.69
C LYS A 274 -4.74 -0.43 33.44
N GLN A 275 -5.33 0.50 32.69
CA GLN A 275 -4.61 1.23 31.65
C GLN A 275 -3.80 2.36 32.29
N VAL A 276 -2.51 2.43 31.95
CA VAL A 276 -1.56 3.41 32.51
C VAL A 276 -1.03 4.38 31.47
N LEU A 277 -1.13 4.04 30.19
CA LEU A 277 -0.68 4.87 29.07
C LEU A 277 -1.81 5.07 28.06
N LYS A 278 -1.69 6.12 27.26
CA LYS A 278 -2.67 6.50 26.24
C LYS A 278 -2.12 6.20 24.86
N VAL A 279 -3.01 5.73 24.00
CA VAL A 279 -2.72 5.60 22.57
C VAL A 279 -3.12 6.91 21.89
N ASP A 280 -2.26 7.43 21.03
CA ASP A 280 -2.60 8.57 20.19
C ASP A 280 -3.33 8.18 18.89
N ALA A 281 -3.75 9.19 18.13
CA ALA A 281 -4.50 8.99 16.89
C ALA A 281 -3.72 8.25 15.78
N GLN A 282 -2.38 8.16 15.88
CA GLN A 282 -1.53 7.41 14.97
C GLN A 282 -1.20 6.01 15.50
N GLY A 283 -1.71 5.62 16.67
CA GLY A 283 -1.55 4.29 17.25
C GLY A 283 -0.27 4.09 18.08
N PHE A 284 0.48 5.15 18.37
CA PHE A 284 1.65 5.07 19.26
C PHE A 284 1.27 5.36 20.71
N ILE A 285 2.16 5.03 21.65
CA ILE A 285 2.02 5.43 23.06
C ILE A 285 2.20 6.95 23.16
N GLY A 286 1.08 7.68 23.15
CA GLY A 286 1.05 9.13 23.02
C GLY A 286 1.76 9.88 24.15
N ASP A 287 1.84 9.30 25.34
CA ASP A 287 2.50 9.90 26.50
C ASP A 287 4.03 10.04 26.33
N PHE A 288 4.63 9.32 25.37
CA PHE A 288 6.06 9.43 25.05
C PHE A 288 6.37 10.43 23.91
N TRP A 289 5.34 11.05 23.34
CA TRP A 289 5.47 11.94 22.19
C TRP A 289 5.15 13.39 22.55
N PHE A 290 6.20 14.21 22.60
CA PHE A 290 6.13 15.62 22.97
C PHE A 290 6.00 16.50 21.74
N GLU A 291 5.05 17.44 21.75
CA GLU A 291 4.94 18.48 20.72
C GLU A 291 6.08 19.48 20.88
N LEU A 292 6.83 19.69 19.80
CA LEU A 292 7.86 20.72 19.73
C LEU A 292 7.25 22.02 19.23
N LYS A 293 7.56 23.10 19.94
CA LYS A 293 7.22 24.45 19.52
C LYS A 293 8.45 25.10 18.89
N GLN A 294 8.20 25.86 17.84
CA GLN A 294 9.21 26.69 17.20
C GLN A 294 9.74 27.72 18.19
#